data_AF-A0A924S163-F1
#
_entry.id   AF-A0A924S163-F1
#
_cell.length_a   1.000
_cell.length_b   1.000
_cell.length_c   1.000
_cell.angle_alpha   90.00
_cell.angle_beta   90.00
_cell.angle_gamma   90.00
#
_symmetry.space_group_name_H-M   'P 1'
#
loop_
_entity.id
_entity.type
_entity.pdbx_description
1 polymer ?
#
loop_
_entity_poly.entity_id
_entity_poly.type
_entity_poly.pdbx_seq_one_letter_code
_entity_poly.pdbx_strand_id
1 'polypeptide(L)'
;KVLDQLHRLWLTQGRKADRIDVLWFGELPAGDVTFRRLVQMQPNPEVLALLPDAGRADAVPAYLIDPGGFIALRYPAGFDPAGMKKDMGKLIK
;
A
#
# COMPACT_ATOMS: atom_id res chain seq x y z
N LYS A 1 11.07 1.23 -6.55
CA LYS A 1 11.65 1.22 -5.19
C LYS A 1 10.62 0.94 -4.10
N VAL A 2 9.60 1.79 -3.90
CA VAL A 2 8.56 1.54 -2.88
C VAL A 2 7.78 0.26 -3.17
N LEU A 3 7.32 0.07 -4.42
CA LEU A 3 6.59 -1.14 -4.79
C LEU A 3 7.43 -2.42 -4.63
N ASP A 4 8.74 -2.36 -4.94
CA ASP A 4 9.68 -3.46 -4.68
C ASP A 4 9.80 -3.77 -3.17
N GLN A 5 9.84 -2.74 -2.33
CA GLN A 5 9.90 -2.89 -0.88
C GLN A 5 8.62 -3.51 -0.34
N LEU A 6 7.45 -3.04 -0.82
CA LEU A 6 6.15 -3.63 -0.53
C LEU A 6 6.11 -5.10 -0.90
N HIS A 7 6.56 -5.44 -2.10
CA HIS A 7 6.60 -6.83 -2.56
C HIS A 7 7.54 -7.69 -1.70
N ARG A 8 8.73 -7.19 -1.34
CA ARG A 8 9.63 -7.93 -0.43
C ARG A 8 8.99 -8.15 0.94
N LEU A 9 8.33 -7.13 1.50
CA LEU A 9 7.61 -7.26 2.77
C LEU A 9 6.45 -8.25 2.66
N TRP A 10 5.70 -8.21 1.56
CA TRP A 10 4.65 -9.17 1.24
C TRP A 10 5.17 -10.62 1.30
N LEU A 11 6.28 -10.89 0.62
CA LEU A 11 6.93 -12.20 0.63
C LEU A 11 7.34 -12.63 2.04
N THR A 12 7.82 -11.72 2.89
CA THR A 12 8.19 -12.06 4.27
C THR A 12 7.02 -12.43 5.18
N GLN A 13 5.81 -11.96 4.89
CA GLN A 13 4.61 -12.28 5.67
C GLN A 13 3.91 -13.56 5.20
N GLY A 14 4.24 -14.07 4.00
CA GLY A 14 3.67 -15.29 3.45
C GLY A 14 2.14 -15.24 3.40
N ARG A 15 1.47 -16.34 3.78
CA ARG A 15 -0.01 -16.47 3.76
C ARG A 15 -0.74 -15.44 4.62
N LYS A 16 -0.07 -14.86 5.62
CA LYS A 16 -0.68 -13.83 6.45
C LYS A 16 -1.01 -12.60 5.58
N ALA A 17 -0.12 -12.23 4.66
CA ALA A 17 -0.27 -11.07 3.80
C ALA A 17 -1.61 -11.08 3.03
N ASP A 18 -2.11 -12.26 2.67
CA ASP A 18 -3.37 -12.41 1.92
C ASP A 18 -4.60 -11.82 2.63
N ARG A 19 -4.50 -11.48 3.93
CA ARG A 19 -5.57 -10.85 4.72
C ARG A 19 -5.68 -9.34 4.52
N ILE A 20 -4.69 -8.69 3.91
CA ILE A 20 -4.71 -7.25 3.64
C ILE A 20 -4.69 -7.00 2.14
N ASP A 21 -5.26 -5.87 1.70
CA ASP A 21 -5.14 -5.40 0.31
C ASP A 21 -4.22 -4.18 0.24
N VAL A 22 -3.49 -4.04 -0.87
CA VAL A 22 -2.66 -2.87 -1.18
C VAL A 22 -3.32 -2.14 -2.34
N LEU A 23 -3.96 -1.01 -2.07
CA LEU A 23 -4.50 -0.15 -3.14
C LEU A 23 -3.40 0.78 -3.62
N TRP A 24 -3.14 0.78 -4.93
CA TRP A 24 -2.19 1.66 -5.59
C TRP A 24 -2.92 2.57 -6.59
N PHE A 25 -2.98 3.87 -6.32
CA PHE A 25 -3.64 4.82 -7.23
C PHE A 25 -2.70 5.34 -8.32
N GLY A 26 -3.12 5.19 -9.58
CA GLY A 26 -2.37 5.67 -10.75
C GLY A 26 -1.49 4.61 -11.39
N GLU A 27 -0.51 5.06 -12.17
CA GLU A 27 0.41 4.16 -12.85
C GLU A 27 1.34 3.49 -11.84
N LEU A 28 1.59 2.19 -12.04
CA LEU A 28 2.61 1.49 -11.28
C LEU A 28 3.99 2.01 -11.72
N PRO A 29 4.92 2.25 -10.78
CA PRO A 29 6.27 2.67 -11.12
C PRO A 29 6.92 1.65 -12.05
N ALA A 30 7.76 2.12 -12.99
CA ALA A 30 8.45 1.27 -13.95
C ALA A 30 9.08 0.03 -13.29
N GLY A 31 8.60 -1.15 -13.68
CA GLY A 31 8.97 -2.46 -13.16
C GLY A 31 7.80 -3.44 -13.14
N ASP A 32 8.07 -4.73 -13.34
CA ASP A 32 7.04 -5.79 -13.37
C ASP A 32 6.66 -6.27 -11.96
N VAL A 33 6.68 -5.38 -10.97
CA VAL A 33 6.37 -5.77 -9.60
C VAL A 33 4.87 -5.88 -9.40
N THR A 34 4.42 -7.11 -9.38
CA THR A 34 3.06 -7.49 -9.00
C THR A 34 3.11 -8.56 -7.92
N PHE A 35 2.12 -8.57 -7.05
CA PHE A 35 1.93 -9.60 -6.05
C PHE A 35 0.43 -9.74 -5.74
N ARG A 36 0.06 -10.86 -5.11
CA ARG A 36 -1.34 -11.10 -4.73
C ARG A 36 -1.86 -9.95 -3.89
N ARG A 37 -3.12 -9.54 -4.11
CA ARG A 37 -3.80 -8.46 -3.36
C ARG A 37 -3.21 -7.05 -3.57
N LEU A 38 -2.27 -6.88 -4.50
CA LEU A 38 -1.99 -5.56 -5.07
C LEU A 38 -3.13 -5.21 -6.04
N VAL A 39 -3.83 -4.12 -5.76
CA VAL A 39 -4.94 -3.61 -6.58
C VAL A 39 -4.53 -2.26 -7.15
N GLN A 40 -4.26 -2.24 -8.45
CA GLN A 40 -4.06 -0.99 -9.16
C GLN A 40 -5.42 -0.30 -9.37
N MET A 41 -5.56 0.89 -8.81
CA MET A 41 -6.73 1.73 -8.87
C MET A 41 -6.54 2.80 -9.95
N GLN A 42 -7.55 2.98 -10.80
CA GLN A 42 -7.60 4.18 -11.63
C GLN A 42 -7.85 5.41 -10.74
N PRO A 43 -7.15 6.53 -10.98
CA PRO A 43 -7.43 7.77 -10.27
C PRO A 43 -8.89 8.19 -10.47
N ASN A 44 -9.65 8.24 -9.38
CA ASN A 44 -11.00 8.79 -9.36
C ASN A 44 -11.00 10.03 -8.46
N PRO A 45 -11.33 11.23 -8.96
CA PRO A 45 -11.31 12.46 -8.19
C PRO A 45 -12.15 12.43 -6.91
N GLU A 46 -13.32 11.79 -6.94
CA GLU A 46 -14.21 11.68 -5.77
C GLU A 46 -13.59 10.81 -4.68
N VAL A 47 -13.01 9.67 -5.07
CA VAL A 47 -12.32 8.78 -4.13
C VAL A 47 -11.07 9.46 -3.59
N LEU A 48 -10.26 10.08 -4.47
CA LEU A 48 -9.06 10.78 -4.08
C LEU A 48 -9.38 11.85 -3.04
N ALA A 49 -10.43 12.66 -3.23
CA ALA A 49 -10.85 13.69 -2.27
C ALA A 49 -11.20 13.16 -0.87
N LEU A 50 -11.58 11.88 -0.75
CA LEU A 50 -11.83 11.21 0.52
C LEU A 50 -10.56 10.63 1.16
N LEU A 51 -9.48 10.49 0.40
CA LEU A 51 -8.22 9.98 0.92
C LEU A 51 -7.49 11.06 1.72
N PRO A 52 -6.85 10.69 2.84
CA PRO A 52 -5.98 11.61 3.55
C PRO A 52 -4.86 12.12 2.62
N ASP A 53 -4.72 13.45 2.51
CA ASP A 53 -3.69 14.13 1.71
C ASP A 53 -3.83 14.00 0.18
N ALA A 54 -5.06 13.82 -0.32
CA ALA A 54 -5.40 13.93 -1.74
C ALA A 54 -4.71 15.14 -2.41
N GLY A 55 -3.77 14.89 -3.33
CA GLY A 55 -3.09 15.94 -4.09
C GLY A 55 -1.78 16.47 -3.50
N ARG A 56 -1.26 15.87 -2.43
CA ARG A 56 0.12 16.13 -1.99
C ARG A 56 1.12 15.49 -2.95
N ALA A 57 2.03 16.29 -3.50
CA ALA A 57 3.05 15.84 -4.44
C ALA A 57 4.04 14.81 -3.82
N ASP A 58 4.14 14.77 -2.49
CA ASP A 58 4.98 13.87 -1.70
C ASP A 58 4.22 12.66 -1.13
N ALA A 59 2.94 12.48 -1.45
CA ALA A 59 2.19 11.31 -1.00
C ALA A 59 2.55 10.07 -1.84
N VAL A 60 2.78 8.92 -1.20
CA VAL A 60 2.82 7.63 -1.91
C VAL A 60 1.39 7.21 -2.19
N PRO A 61 1.05 6.73 -3.40
CA PRO A 61 -0.31 6.34 -3.75
C PRO A 61 -0.76 5.00 -3.13
N ALA A 62 -0.03 4.48 -2.14
CA ALA A 62 -0.21 3.15 -1.58
C ALA A 62 -0.96 3.19 -0.23
N TYR A 63 -2.08 2.47 -0.15
CA TYR A 63 -2.91 2.34 1.04
C TYR A 63 -3.07 0.87 1.42
N LEU A 64 -2.93 0.56 2.71
CA LEU A 64 -3.20 -0.78 3.23
C LEU A 64 -4.63 -0.86 3.76
N ILE A 65 -5.36 -1.83 3.26
CA ILE A 65 -6.73 -2.13 3.69
C ILE A 65 -6.67 -3.34 4.62
N ASP A 66 -7.29 -3.21 5.78
CA ASP A 66 -7.40 -4.32 6.75
C ASP A 66 -8.49 -5.34 6.32
N PRO A 67 -8.60 -6.49 7.01
CA PRO A 67 -9.64 -7.47 6.70
C PRO A 67 -11.08 -6.96 6.88
N GLY A 68 -11.28 -5.85 7.59
CA GLY A 68 -12.58 -5.19 7.78
C GLY A 68 -12.95 -4.24 6.65
N GLY A 69 -12.05 -3.98 5.69
CA GLY A 69 -12.26 -3.08 4.57
C GLY A 69 -11.92 -1.62 4.87
N PHE A 70 -11.26 -1.33 6.00
CA PHE A 70 -10.88 0.03 6.36
C PHE A 70 -9.44 0.33 5.94
N ILE A 71 -9.18 1.60 5.59
CA ILE A 71 -7.81 2.08 5.38
C ILE A 71 -7.12 2.10 6.74
N ALA A 72 -6.18 1.18 6.92
CA ALA A 72 -5.49 1.01 8.19
C ALA A 72 -4.17 1.77 8.25
N LEU A 73 -3.43 1.82 7.15
CA LEU A 73 -2.13 2.50 7.08
C LEU A 73 -1.91 3.19 5.75
N ARG A 74 -1.16 4.29 5.81
CA ARG A 74 -0.62 5.05 4.68
C ARG A 74 0.86 5.35 4.93
N TYR A 75 1.63 5.57 3.87
CA TYR A 75 3.04 5.91 3.97
C TYR A 75 3.38 7.17 3.16
N PRO A 76 4.12 8.15 3.71
CA PRO A 76 4.61 9.30 2.96
C PRO A 76 5.75 8.90 2.01
N ALA A 77 6.07 9.71 1.00
CA ALA A 77 7.25 9.46 0.17
C ALA A 77 8.51 9.47 1.04
N GLY A 78 9.41 8.52 0.76
CA GLY A 78 10.65 8.38 1.52
C GLY A 78 10.50 7.75 2.92
N PHE A 79 9.35 7.15 3.25
CA PHE A 79 9.19 6.43 4.52
C PHE A 79 10.24 5.33 4.73
N ASP A 80 10.51 5.00 6.00
CA ASP A 80 11.42 3.90 6.37
C ASP A 80 10.73 2.52 6.21
N PRO A 81 11.24 1.63 5.35
CA PRO A 81 10.70 0.28 5.16
C PRO A 81 10.72 -0.59 6.43
N ALA A 82 11.65 -0.34 7.37
CA ALA A 82 11.70 -1.10 8.62
C ALA A 82 10.47 -0.83 9.50
N GLY A 83 10.00 0.43 9.54
CA GLY A 83 8.75 0.81 10.20
C GLY A 83 7.55 0.11 9.59
N MET A 84 7.48 0.09 8.25
CA MET A 84 6.39 -0.59 7.54
C MET A 84 6.27 -2.08 7.87
N LYS A 85 7.40 -2.80 7.95
CA LYS A 85 7.39 -4.23 8.35
C LYS A 85 6.72 -4.43 9.71
N LYS A 86 7.04 -3.56 10.67
CA LYS A 86 6.49 -3.61 12.04
C LYS A 86 4.99 -3.36 12.03
N ASP A 87 4.52 -2.40 11.24
CA ASP A 87 3.10 -2.05 11.21
C ASP A 87 2.27 -3.08 10.45
N MET A 88 2.77 -3.64 9.35
CA MET A 88 2.16 -4.82 8.71
C MET A 88 2.03 -5.99 9.69
N GLY A 89 3.05 -6.27 10.51
CA GLY A 89 2.97 -7.33 11.51
C GLY A 89 1.89 -7.12 12.58
N LYS A 90 1.44 -5.88 12.82
CA LYS A 90 0.32 -5.57 13.72
C LYS A 90 -1.03 -5.75 13.03
N LEU A 91 -1.15 -5.36 11.77
CA LEU A 91 -2.39 -5.48 11.00
C LEU A 91 -2.76 -6.93 10.71
N ILE A 92 -1.75 -7.77 10.52
CA ILE A 92 -1.93 -9.14 10.03
C ILE A 92 -1.86 -10.18 11.18
N LYS A 93 -2.33 -9.82 12.37
CA LYS A 93 -2.40 -10.74 13.50
C LYS A 93 -3.45 -11.84 13.29
#